data_AF-A0A0B1RZ52-F1
#
_entry.id   AF-A0A0B1RZ52-F1
#
_cell.length_a   1.000
_cell.length_b   1.000
_cell.length_c   1.000
_cell.angle_alpha   90.00
_cell.angle_beta   90.00
_cell.angle_gamma   90.00
#
_symmetry.space_group_name_H-M   'P 1'
#
loop_
_entity.id
_entity.type
_entity.pdbx_description
1 polymer ?
#
loop_
_entity_poly.entity_id
_entity_poly.type
_entity_poly.pdbx_seq_one_letter_code
_entity_poly.pdbx_strand_id
1 'polypeptide(L)'
;LFFLDCDRCNCYYRASCKEHPLFWVKDREPAKSSKPEDRARNTAPAFISIKTSSIPNAGMGAFAEACIPVGMVFGPYQGILIDDASEAEKDGYCWELRSHSGQHFIDGSNTQYSNWMRYINSSRRKFSLLFNF
;
A
#
# COMPACT_ATOMS: atom_id res chain seq x y z
N LEU A 1 -17.21 11.62 -3.35
CA LEU A 1 -17.72 10.78 -2.24
C LEU A 1 -17.10 9.41 -2.40
N PHE A 2 -16.28 8.97 -1.45
CA PHE A 2 -15.65 7.65 -1.50
C PHE A 2 -16.64 6.60 -0.97
N PHE A 3 -16.74 5.48 -1.66
CA PHE A 3 -17.57 4.35 -1.26
C PHE A 3 -16.66 3.13 -1.13
N LEU A 4 -16.78 2.42 -0.02
CA LEU A 4 -16.06 1.19 0.25
C LEU A 4 -16.90 -0.01 -0.18
N ASP A 5 -16.29 -0.91 -0.94
CA ASP A 5 -16.87 -2.19 -1.28
C ASP A 5 -16.79 -3.16 -0.09
N CYS A 6 -17.81 -4.01 0.04
CA CYS A 6 -17.86 -5.08 1.01
C CYS A 6 -18.13 -6.39 0.27
N ASP A 7 -17.07 -7.14 -0.01
CA ASP A 7 -17.12 -8.39 -0.77
C ASP A 7 -18.13 -9.41 -0.21
N ARG A 8 -18.36 -9.39 1.12
CA ARG A 8 -19.30 -10.32 1.79
C ARG A 8 -20.76 -9.96 1.61
N CYS A 9 -21.06 -8.66 1.53
CA CYS A 9 -22.43 -8.17 1.33
C CYS A 9 -22.71 -7.83 -0.14
N ASN A 10 -21.67 -7.76 -0.97
CA ASN A 10 -21.72 -7.31 -2.36
C ASN A 10 -22.42 -5.94 -2.49
N CYS A 11 -22.06 -5.01 -1.58
CA CYS A 11 -22.69 -3.70 -1.43
C CYS A 11 -21.65 -2.61 -1.13
N TYR A 12 -21.95 -1.38 -1.55
CA TYR A 12 -21.10 -0.21 -1.34
C TYR A 12 -21.57 0.64 -0.14
N TYR A 13 -20.64 1.07 0.71
CA TYR A 13 -20.93 1.86 1.92
C TYR A 13 -20.12 3.16 1.94
N ARG A 14 -20.68 4.25 2.49
CA ARG A 14 -19.98 5.55 2.58
C ARG A 14 -18.79 5.56 3.54
N ALA A 15 -18.76 4.68 4.53
CA ALA A 15 -17.73 4.68 5.57
C ALA A 15 -17.27 3.26 5.91
N SER A 16 -18.20 2.35 6.16
CA SER A 16 -17.91 0.92 6.34
C SER A 16 -19.23 0.12 6.31
N CYS A 17 -19.12 -1.18 6.02
CA CYS A 17 -20.22 -2.11 6.28
C CYS A 17 -20.40 -2.28 7.79
N LYS A 18 -21.64 -2.23 8.29
CA LYS A 18 -21.93 -2.39 9.72
C LYS A 18 -21.67 -3.82 10.22
N GLU A 19 -21.96 -4.82 9.37
CA GLU A 19 -21.75 -6.24 9.67
C GLU A 19 -20.28 -6.65 9.50
N HIS A 20 -19.56 -5.97 8.61
CA HIS A 20 -18.16 -6.25 8.27
C HIS A 20 -17.34 -4.96 8.38
N PRO A 21 -17.09 -4.46 9.61
CA PRO A 21 -16.39 -3.20 9.80
C PRO A 21 -14.94 -3.30 9.32
N LEU A 22 -14.48 -2.19 8.75
CA LEU A 22 -13.09 -2.00 8.34
C LEU A 22 -12.34 -1.22 9.42
N PHE A 23 -11.10 -1.62 9.68
CA PHE A 23 -10.25 -1.03 10.70
C PHE A 23 -8.97 -0.49 10.07
N TRP A 24 -8.81 0.83 10.12
CA TRP A 24 -7.67 1.51 9.55
C TRP A 24 -6.43 1.37 10.44
N VAL A 25 -5.38 0.81 9.88
CA VAL A 25 -4.05 0.76 10.51
C VAL A 25 -3.28 1.99 10.07
N LYS A 26 -2.93 2.84 11.04
CA LYS A 26 -2.08 4.01 10.78
C LYS A 26 -0.64 3.58 10.56
N ASP A 27 0.00 4.19 9.57
CA ASP A 27 1.44 4.15 9.43
C ASP A 27 2.12 4.72 10.68
N ARG A 28 3.33 4.25 10.96
CA ARG A 28 4.16 4.85 12.02
C ARG A 28 4.76 6.15 11.52
N GLU A 29 4.91 7.10 12.44
CA GLU A 29 5.70 8.30 12.19
C GLU A 29 7.19 8.00 12.34
N PRO A 30 8.02 8.23 11.30
CA PRO A 30 9.46 8.12 11.42
C PRO A 30 10.01 9.06 12.49
N ALA A 31 11.01 8.62 13.25
CA ALA A 31 11.67 9.48 14.24
C ALA A 31 12.32 10.69 13.53
N LYS A 32 12.32 11.87 14.16
CA LYS A 32 12.92 13.09 13.60
C LYS A 32 14.41 12.96 13.27
N SER A 33 15.11 12.04 13.95
CA SER A 33 16.52 11.71 13.73
C SER A 33 16.75 10.68 12.63
N SER A 34 15.69 10.10 12.05
CA SER A 34 15.81 9.12 10.97
C SER A 34 16.37 9.78 9.73
N LYS A 35 17.20 9.05 8.99
CA LYS A 35 17.65 9.53 7.69
C LYS A 35 16.46 9.56 6.71
N PRO A 36 16.38 10.54 5.80
CA PRO A 36 15.27 10.64 4.85
C PRO A 36 15.04 9.36 4.03
N GLU A 37 16.12 8.67 3.63
CA GLU A 37 16.06 7.43 2.85
C GLU A 37 15.43 6.24 3.60
N ASP A 38 15.41 6.28 4.93
CA ASP A 38 14.82 5.24 5.77
C ASP A 38 13.32 5.45 6.03
N ARG A 39 12.75 6.60 5.59
CA ARG A 39 11.36 6.97 5.83
C ARG A 39 10.40 5.83 5.49
N ALA A 40 10.46 5.32 4.25
CA ALA A 40 9.55 4.25 3.82
C ALA A 40 9.60 3.04 4.76
N ARG A 41 10.78 2.58 5.16
CA ARG A 41 10.92 1.45 6.09
C ARG A 41 10.35 1.77 7.47
N ASN A 42 10.60 2.99 7.96
CA ASN A 42 10.22 3.42 9.30
C ASN A 42 8.71 3.71 9.46
N THR A 43 7.97 3.80 8.36
CA THR A 43 6.50 3.91 8.39
C THR A 43 5.76 2.59 8.62
N ALA A 44 6.45 1.45 8.57
CA ALA A 44 5.84 0.12 8.76
C ALA A 44 5.18 -0.02 10.15
N PRO A 45 3.92 -0.48 10.26
CA PRO A 45 3.29 -0.79 11.54
C PRO A 45 4.13 -1.76 12.37
N ALA A 46 3.97 -1.74 13.71
CA ALA A 46 4.84 -2.51 14.61
C ALA A 46 4.84 -4.04 14.37
N PHE A 47 3.77 -4.57 13.78
CA PHE A 47 3.63 -5.98 13.42
C PHE A 47 4.07 -6.31 11.98
N ILE A 48 4.66 -5.36 11.27
CA ILE A 48 5.23 -5.54 9.94
C ILE A 48 6.73 -5.30 10.01
N SER A 49 7.51 -6.25 9.47
CA SER A 49 8.95 -6.08 9.29
C SER A 49 9.33 -5.99 7.82
N ILE A 50 10.33 -5.17 7.51
CA ILE A 50 10.89 -5.05 6.16
C ILE A 50 12.22 -5.78 6.12
N LYS A 51 12.28 -6.89 5.38
CA LYS A 51 13.43 -7.81 5.32
C LYS A 51 13.72 -8.21 3.88
N THR A 52 14.86 -8.84 3.60
CA THR A 52 15.15 -9.39 2.26
C THR A 52 14.12 -10.46 1.89
N SER A 53 13.55 -10.35 0.70
CA SER A 53 12.57 -11.28 0.17
C SER A 53 13.23 -12.60 -0.25
N SER A 54 12.57 -13.73 0.04
CA SER A 54 12.98 -15.04 -0.48
C SER A 54 12.58 -15.25 -1.94
N ILE A 55 11.79 -14.35 -2.51
CA ILE A 55 11.36 -14.34 -3.90
C ILE A 55 12.59 -13.97 -4.77
N PRO A 56 13.03 -14.84 -5.69
CA PRO A 56 14.16 -14.53 -6.57
C PRO A 56 14.03 -13.16 -7.25
N ASN A 57 15.08 -12.35 -7.15
CA ASN A 57 15.22 -11.00 -7.73
C ASN A 57 14.21 -9.94 -7.24
N ALA A 58 13.47 -10.18 -6.15
CA ALA A 58 12.50 -9.20 -5.64
C ALA A 58 13.08 -8.13 -4.69
N GLY A 59 14.32 -8.30 -4.24
CA GLY A 59 14.93 -7.37 -3.29
C GLY A 59 14.32 -7.51 -1.89
N MET A 60 13.69 -6.45 -1.38
CA MET A 60 13.09 -6.40 -0.04
C MET A 60 11.61 -6.81 -0.05
N GLY A 61 11.08 -7.19 1.10
CA GLY A 61 9.68 -7.59 1.30
C GLY A 61 9.14 -7.12 2.64
N ALA A 62 7.83 -6.88 2.69
CA ALA A 62 7.08 -6.69 3.94
C ALA A 62 6.56 -8.05 4.46
N PHE A 63 6.82 -8.33 5.75
CA PHE A 63 6.46 -9.57 6.41
C PHE A 63 5.61 -9.29 7.65
N ALA A 64 4.50 -10.00 7.79
CA ALA A 64 3.69 -9.97 8.99
C ALA A 64 4.39 -10.78 10.10
N GLU A 65 4.62 -10.15 11.24
CA GLU A 65 5.16 -10.76 12.46
C GLU A 65 4.06 -11.26 13.41
N ALA A 66 2.80 -10.99 13.06
CA ALA A 66 1.60 -11.45 13.76
C ALA A 66 0.47 -11.72 12.76
N CYS A 67 -0.56 -12.44 13.19
CA CYS A 67 -1.78 -12.62 12.40
C CYS A 67 -2.44 -11.26 12.11
N ILE A 68 -2.75 -11.00 10.84
CA ILE A 68 -3.52 -9.82 10.42
C ILE A 68 -4.99 -10.26 10.25
N PRO A 69 -5.92 -9.79 11.10
CA PRO A 69 -7.33 -10.15 10.96
C PRO A 69 -7.94 -9.63 9.65
N VAL A 70 -8.99 -10.31 9.19
CA VAL A 70 -9.81 -9.81 8.07
C VAL A 70 -10.44 -8.48 8.45
N GLY A 71 -10.46 -7.54 7.51
CA GLY A 71 -11.02 -6.20 7.69
C GLY A 71 -10.00 -5.13 8.09
N MET A 72 -8.72 -5.47 8.24
CA MET A 72 -7.67 -4.45 8.37
C MET A 72 -7.43 -3.75 7.04
N VAL A 73 -7.38 -2.42 7.06
CA VAL A 73 -7.10 -1.57 5.91
C VAL A 73 -5.80 -0.81 6.14
N PHE A 74 -4.92 -0.84 5.14
CA PHE A 74 -3.65 -0.15 5.15
C PHE A 74 -3.63 0.94 4.08
N GLY A 75 -3.02 2.08 4.39
CA GLY A 75 -2.79 3.15 3.44
C GLY A 75 -3.22 4.53 3.91
N PRO A 76 -3.25 5.51 3.00
CA PRO A 76 -3.07 5.37 1.54
C PRO A 76 -1.65 4.96 1.12
N TYR A 77 -1.50 4.44 -0.11
CA TYR A 77 -0.18 4.28 -0.73
C TYR A 77 0.43 5.66 -0.99
N GLN A 78 1.70 5.82 -0.63
CA GLN A 78 2.38 7.11 -0.66
C GLN A 78 3.51 7.10 -1.67
N GLY A 79 3.70 8.24 -2.34
CA GLY A 79 4.69 8.45 -3.37
C GLY A 79 4.55 9.84 -3.99
N ILE A 80 5.22 10.05 -5.11
CA ILE A 80 5.15 11.28 -5.89
C ILE A 80 3.98 11.16 -6.87
N LEU A 81 3.13 12.18 -6.95
CA LEU A 81 2.07 12.26 -7.97
C LEU A 81 2.71 12.62 -9.32
N ILE A 82 2.46 11.79 -10.33
CA ILE A 82 2.93 12.00 -11.70
C ILE A 82 1.76 11.83 -12.68
N ASP A 83 1.85 12.50 -13.84
CA ASP A 83 0.83 12.47 -14.90
C ASP A 83 1.34 11.80 -16.19
N ASP A 84 2.66 11.54 -16.29
CA ASP A 84 3.28 10.90 -17.45
C ASP A 84 3.31 9.37 -17.30
N ALA A 85 2.51 8.68 -18.10
CA ALA A 85 2.44 7.22 -18.12
C ALA A 85 3.79 6.56 -18.45
N SER A 86 4.66 7.21 -19.23
CA SER A 86 5.99 6.67 -19.56
C SER A 86 6.95 6.64 -18.37
N GLU A 87 6.71 7.49 -17.36
CA GLU A 87 7.45 7.47 -16.11
C GLU A 87 6.92 6.41 -15.13
N ALA A 88 5.62 6.11 -15.19
CA ALA A 88 4.95 5.16 -14.30
C ALA A 88 5.44 3.70 -14.46
N GLU A 89 5.87 3.31 -15.66
CA GLU A 89 6.23 1.90 -15.95
C GLU A 89 7.67 1.51 -15.57
N LYS A 90 8.51 2.47 -15.18
CA LYS A 90 9.96 2.24 -15.08
C LYS A 90 10.39 1.29 -13.97
N ASP A 91 9.80 1.43 -12.77
CA ASP A 91 10.34 0.82 -11.55
C ASP A 91 9.40 -0.15 -10.82
N GLY A 92 8.17 -0.36 -11.33
CA GLY A 92 7.21 -1.30 -10.75
C GLY A 92 6.62 -0.90 -9.38
N TYR A 93 6.86 0.33 -8.92
CA TYR A 93 6.32 0.89 -7.67
C TYR A 93 5.17 1.88 -7.89
N CYS A 94 4.62 1.92 -9.11
CA CYS A 94 3.64 2.90 -9.50
C CYS A 94 2.22 2.32 -9.48
N TRP A 95 1.27 3.10 -8.98
CA TRP A 95 -0.15 2.78 -9.01
C TRP A 95 -0.93 3.84 -9.77
N GLU A 96 -1.72 3.42 -10.76
CA GLU A 96 -2.65 4.30 -11.47
C GLU A 96 -3.85 4.64 -10.58
N LEU A 97 -4.16 5.92 -10.49
CA LEU A 97 -5.33 6.47 -9.83
C LEU A 97 -6.46 6.60 -10.85
N ARG A 98 -7.60 5.98 -10.54
CA ARG A 98 -8.82 6.19 -11.33
C ARG A 98 -9.38 7.58 -11.06
N SER A 99 -9.28 8.46 -12.04
CA SER A 99 -9.89 9.80 -11.98
C SER A 99 -10.72 10.09 -13.23
N HIS A 100 -11.68 11.01 -13.08
CA HIS A 100 -12.43 11.56 -14.20
C HIS A 100 -11.64 12.66 -14.95
N SER A 101 -10.55 13.17 -14.35
CA SER A 101 -9.72 14.26 -14.88
C SER A 101 -8.60 13.80 -15.81
N GLY A 102 -8.44 12.49 -16.02
CA GLY A 102 -7.32 11.90 -16.76
C GLY A 102 -6.61 10.82 -15.96
N GLN A 103 -5.49 10.35 -16.51
CA GLN A 103 -4.63 9.38 -15.85
C GLN A 103 -3.67 10.10 -14.91
N HIS A 104 -3.65 9.66 -13.65
CA HIS A 104 -2.72 10.12 -12.64
C HIS A 104 -2.10 8.89 -11.98
N PHE A 105 -0.86 8.99 -11.52
CA PHE A 105 -0.16 7.87 -10.90
C PHE A 105 0.54 8.29 -9.62
N ILE A 106 0.65 7.38 -8.66
CA ILE A 106 1.49 7.55 -7.46
C ILE A 106 2.73 6.68 -7.61
N ASP A 107 3.89 7.31 -7.80
CA ASP A 107 5.18 6.64 -7.86
C ASP A 107 5.83 6.51 -6.47
N GLY A 108 5.91 5.28 -5.97
CA GLY A 108 6.55 4.92 -4.71
C GLY A 108 8.05 4.58 -4.81
N SER A 109 8.69 4.81 -5.96
CA SER A 109 10.11 4.47 -6.21
C SER A 109 11.05 5.11 -5.18
N ASN A 110 10.85 6.39 -4.87
CA ASN A 110 11.70 7.14 -3.94
C ASN A 110 11.33 6.85 -2.47
N THR A 111 12.26 6.23 -1.72
CA THR A 111 12.05 5.83 -0.32
C THR A 111 11.85 6.99 0.65
N GLN A 112 12.24 8.21 0.26
CA GLN A 112 12.03 9.44 1.03
C GLN A 112 10.60 9.98 0.91
N TYR A 113 9.87 9.65 -0.15
CA TYR A 113 8.51 10.16 -0.38
C TYR A 113 7.43 9.08 -0.34
N SER A 114 7.83 7.81 -0.21
CA SER A 114 6.95 6.65 -0.15
C SER A 114 6.88 6.04 1.25
N ASN A 115 5.85 5.23 1.51
CA ASN A 115 5.68 4.47 2.75
C ASN A 115 6.07 3.00 2.59
N TRP A 116 5.92 2.25 3.68
CA TRP A 116 6.34 0.85 3.79
C TRP A 116 5.66 -0.07 2.78
N MET A 117 4.48 0.30 2.27
CA MET A 117 3.73 -0.53 1.33
C MET A 117 4.44 -0.70 -0.01
N ARG A 118 5.41 0.16 -0.36
CA ARG A 118 6.30 -0.05 -1.51
C ARG A 118 7.02 -1.41 -1.46
N TYR A 119 7.23 -1.98 -0.27
CA TYR A 119 7.92 -3.25 -0.07
C TYR A 119 6.97 -4.47 -0.13
N ILE A 120 5.68 -4.28 -0.39
CA ILE A 120 4.74 -5.40 -0.56
C ILE A 120 5.01 -6.02 -1.93
N ASN A 121 5.48 -7.27 -1.93
CA ASN A 121 5.70 -8.02 -3.16
C ASN A 121 4.40 -8.56 -3.75
N SER A 122 4.28 -8.55 -5.06
CA SER A 122 3.15 -9.17 -5.76
C SER A 122 3.16 -10.69 -5.60
N SER A 123 1.98 -11.28 -5.43
CA SER A 123 1.83 -12.73 -5.39
C SER A 123 2.14 -13.35 -6.76
N ARG A 124 2.97 -14.41 -6.77
CA ARG A 124 3.25 -15.22 -7.97
C ARG A 124 2.10 -16.15 -8.38
N ARG A 125 1.09 -16.29 -7.53
CA ARG A 125 -0.12 -17.07 -7.79
C ARG A 125 -1.32 -16.13 -7.83
N LYS A 126 -2.30 -16.38 -8.69
CA LYS A 126 -3.62 -15.74 -8.67
C LYS A 126 -4.40 -16.17 -7.41
N PHE A 127 -3.94 -15.74 -6.25
CA PHE A 127 -4.80 -15.51 -5.11
C PHE A 127 -4.91 -14.00 -5.03
N SER A 128 -6.12 -13.51 -5.26
CA SER A 128 -6.50 -12.12 -5.23
C SER A 128 -6.06 -11.50 -3.90
N LEU A 129 -4.89 -10.85 -3.90
CA LEU A 129 -4.64 -9.75 -2.99
C LEU A 129 -5.56 -8.63 -3.48
N LEU A 130 -6.78 -8.59 -2.94
CA LEU A 130 -7.71 -7.49 -3.13
C LEU A 130 -7.12 -6.28 -2.41
N PHE A 131 -6.22 -5.57 -3.09
CA PHE A 131 -5.99 -4.16 -2.78
C PHE A 131 -7.12 -3.39 -3.47
N ASN A 132 -8.26 -3.29 -2.78
CA ASN A 132 -9.30 -2.34 -3.16
C ASN A 132 -8.82 -0.95 -2.72
N PHE A 133 -8.43 -0.12 -3.68
CA PHE A 133 -8.18 1.32 -3.50
C PHE A 133 -9.45 2.13 -3.75
#